data_AF-A0A3B8Z2V2-F1
#
_entry.id   AF-A0A3B8Z2V2-F1
#
_cell.length_a   1.000
_cell.length_b   1.000
_cell.length_c   1.000
_cell.angle_alpha   90.00
_cell.angle_beta   90.00
_cell.angle_gamma   90.00
#
_symmetry.space_group_name_H-M   'P 1'
#
loop_
_entity.id
_entity.type
_entity.pdbx_description
1 polymer ?
#
loop_
_entity_poly.entity_id
_entity_poly.type
_entity_poly.pdbx_seq_one_letter_code
_entity_poly.pdbx_strand_id
1 'polypeptide(L)'
;MAEDEKPDEYYVGRLLGRLKLVIATDDEIPIETKLDTQAMIKEFARHLLLAPDEQDVGVLQAQHDHLMDSLDEYPNCESLLLALRNFAPNL
;
A
#
# COMPACT_ATOMS: atom_id res chain seq x y z
N MET A 1 14.00 2.21 27.99
CA MET A 1 14.47 2.80 26.73
C MET A 1 13.23 3.35 26.07
N ALA A 2 13.13 4.67 25.87
CA ALA A 2 12.05 5.20 25.04
C ALA A 2 12.28 4.63 23.64
N GLU A 3 11.40 3.76 23.19
CA GLU A 3 11.38 3.38 21.78
C GLU A 3 11.10 4.68 21.01
N ASP A 4 12.04 5.09 20.15
CA ASP A 4 11.83 6.22 19.24
C ASP A 4 10.66 5.86 18.33
N GLU A 5 9.44 6.24 18.73
CA GLU A 5 8.23 6.08 17.94
C GLU A 5 8.44 6.80 16.60
N LYS A 6 8.44 6.02 15.52
CA LYS A 6 8.63 6.55 14.17
C LYS A 6 7.32 7.18 13.71
N PRO A 7 7.37 8.25 12.90
CA PRO A 7 6.16 8.87 12.39
C PRO A 7 5.44 7.91 11.42
N ASP A 8 4.13 8.02 11.30
CA ASP A 8 3.30 7.11 10.51
C ASP A 8 3.76 7.00 9.05
N GLU A 9 4.25 8.10 8.44
CA GLU A 9 4.76 8.11 7.07
C GLU A 9 5.95 7.16 6.88
N TYR A 10 6.76 6.96 7.93
CA TYR A 10 7.86 5.98 7.90
C TYR A 10 7.33 4.56 7.77
N TYR A 11 6.28 4.21 8.53
CA TYR A 11 5.67 2.87 8.48
C TYR A 11 4.91 2.66 7.17
N VAL A 12 4.17 3.67 6.69
CA VAL A 12 3.49 3.65 5.39
C VAL A 12 4.50 3.39 4.26
N GLY A 13 5.59 4.16 4.20
CA GLY A 13 6.63 3.96 3.18
C GLY A 13 7.27 2.58 3.24
N ARG A 14 7.50 2.04 4.44
CA ARG A 14 8.04 0.69 4.64
C ARG A 14 7.08 -0.40 4.18
N LEU A 15 5.79 -0.28 4.50
CA LEU A 15 4.75 -1.23 4.10
C LEU A 15 4.57 -1.23 2.57
N LEU A 16 4.50 -0.06 1.94
CA LEU A 16 4.43 0.05 0.48
C LEU A 16 5.68 -0.55 -0.19
N GLY A 17 6.85 -0.30 0.36
CA GLY A 17 8.10 -0.92 -0.11
C GLY A 17 8.07 -2.45 0.00
N ARG A 18 7.55 -2.99 1.10
CA ARG A 18 7.40 -4.43 1.30
C ARG A 18 6.38 -5.05 0.35
N LEU A 19 5.24 -4.40 0.15
CA LEU A 19 4.20 -4.84 -0.79
C LEU A 19 4.77 -4.96 -2.21
N LYS A 20 5.47 -3.93 -2.67
CA LYS A 20 6.14 -3.96 -3.98
C LYS A 20 7.16 -5.09 -4.09
N LEU A 21 7.93 -5.35 -3.02
CA LEU A 21 8.90 -6.44 -3.04
C LEU A 21 8.22 -7.80 -3.14
N VAL A 22 7.18 -8.05 -2.34
CA VAL A 22 6.42 -9.30 -2.38
C VAL A 22 5.87 -9.53 -3.78
N ILE A 23 5.19 -8.53 -4.36
CA ILE A 23 4.65 -8.61 -5.72
C ILE A 23 5.75 -8.95 -6.73
N ALA A 24 6.92 -8.32 -6.63
CA ALA A 24 8.00 -8.57 -7.59
C ALA A 24 8.59 -9.98 -7.47
N THR A 25 8.76 -10.50 -6.24
CA THR A 25 9.52 -11.72 -5.97
C THR A 25 8.68 -12.98 -5.83
N ASP A 26 7.38 -12.87 -5.62
CA ASP A 26 6.51 -14.03 -5.47
C ASP A 26 6.23 -14.64 -6.85
N ASP A 27 6.66 -15.87 -7.07
CA ASP A 27 6.53 -16.57 -8.35
C ASP A 27 5.09 -17.04 -8.62
N GLU A 28 4.22 -17.04 -7.62
CA GLU A 28 2.80 -17.39 -7.78
C GLU A 28 1.98 -16.25 -8.42
N ILE A 29 2.47 -15.01 -8.35
CA ILE A 29 1.77 -13.85 -8.93
C ILE A 29 2.06 -13.80 -10.45
N PRO A 30 1.03 -13.79 -11.32
CA PRO A 30 1.21 -13.65 -12.76
C PRO A 30 1.93 -12.35 -13.12
N ILE A 31 2.78 -12.40 -14.17
CA ILE A 31 3.56 -11.24 -14.63
C ILE A 31 2.65 -10.03 -14.95
N GLU A 32 1.48 -10.26 -15.56
CA GLU A 32 0.51 -9.21 -15.86
C GLU A 32 0.05 -8.49 -14.58
N THR A 33 -0.38 -9.27 -13.56
CA THR A 33 -0.73 -8.76 -12.24
C THR A 33 0.43 -7.99 -11.60
N LYS A 34 1.68 -8.48 -11.72
CA LYS A 34 2.86 -7.76 -11.21
C LYS A 34 3.02 -6.40 -11.88
N LEU A 35 2.92 -6.33 -13.21
CA LEU A 35 3.11 -5.09 -13.94
C LEU A 35 2.02 -4.06 -13.61
N ASP A 36 0.76 -4.48 -13.59
CA ASP A 36 -0.38 -3.61 -13.34
C ASP A 36 -0.36 -3.07 -11.90
N THR A 37 -0.22 -3.96 -10.92
CA THR A 37 -0.27 -3.57 -9.49
C THR A 37 0.93 -2.72 -9.07
N GLN A 38 2.12 -2.92 -9.64
CA GLN A 38 3.28 -2.05 -9.36
C GLN A 38 3.06 -0.61 -9.83
N ALA A 39 2.39 -0.42 -10.96
CA ALA A 39 2.02 0.90 -11.45
C ALA A 39 0.96 1.54 -10.54
N MET A 40 -0.08 0.77 -10.18
CA MET A 40 -1.13 1.20 -9.25
C MET A 40 -0.56 1.63 -7.90
N ILE A 41 0.33 0.83 -7.30
CA ILE A 41 0.97 1.17 -6.02
C ILE A 41 1.78 2.47 -6.13
N LYS A 42 2.42 2.75 -7.27
CA LYS A 42 3.17 3.99 -7.48
C LYS A 42 2.26 5.22 -7.55
N GLU A 43 1.08 5.10 -8.16
CA GLU A 43 0.06 6.17 -8.15
C GLU A 43 -0.53 6.33 -6.75
N PHE A 44 -0.94 5.23 -6.11
CA PHE A 44 -1.48 5.22 -4.76
C PHE A 44 -0.53 5.84 -3.74
N ALA A 45 0.76 5.47 -3.77
CA ALA A 45 1.78 6.03 -2.89
C ALA A 45 1.94 7.55 -3.06
N ARG A 46 1.76 8.08 -4.28
CA ARG A 46 1.84 9.52 -4.53
C ARG A 46 0.72 10.28 -3.85
N HIS A 47 -0.51 9.75 -3.88
CA HIS A 47 -1.63 10.38 -3.20
C HIS A 47 -1.56 10.18 -1.69
N LEU A 48 -1.17 8.98 -1.23
CA LEU A 48 -1.17 8.63 0.19
C LEU A 48 -0.13 9.42 0.99
N LEU A 49 0.98 9.79 0.35
CA LEU A 49 2.07 10.55 0.97
C LEU A 49 1.90 12.08 0.86
N LEU A 50 0.77 12.57 0.33
CA LEU A 50 0.41 13.98 0.44
C LEU A 50 0.08 14.35 1.88
N ALA A 51 0.19 15.64 2.21
CA ALA A 51 -0.24 16.15 3.50
C ALA A 51 -1.74 15.85 3.72
N PRO A 52 -2.21 15.60 4.96
CA PRO A 52 -3.59 15.16 5.22
C PRO A 52 -4.67 16.08 4.66
N ASP A 53 -4.42 17.39 4.58
CA ASP A 53 -5.34 18.40 4.02
C ASP A 53 -5.30 18.49 2.49
N GLU A 54 -4.31 17.87 1.84
CA GLU A 54 -4.17 17.77 0.39
C GLU A 54 -4.66 16.43 -0.18
N GLN A 55 -4.98 15.47 0.69
CA GLN A 55 -5.45 14.13 0.30
C GLN A 55 -6.91 14.16 -0.19
N ASP A 56 -7.14 13.64 -1.39
CA ASP A 56 -8.49 13.26 -1.82
C ASP A 56 -8.81 11.86 -1.27
N VAL A 57 -9.56 11.83 -0.16
CA VAL A 57 -9.93 10.60 0.55
C VAL A 57 -10.71 9.64 -0.35
N GLY A 58 -11.58 10.15 -1.23
CA GLY A 58 -12.36 9.31 -2.14
C GLY A 58 -11.48 8.62 -3.17
N VAL A 59 -10.49 9.33 -3.72
CA VAL A 59 -9.48 8.74 -4.62
C VAL A 59 -8.62 7.72 -3.88
N LEU A 60 -8.19 8.02 -2.66
CA LEU A 60 -7.37 7.10 -1.86
C LEU A 60 -8.09 5.79 -1.55
N GLN A 61 -9.32 5.86 -1.09
CA GLN A 61 -10.14 4.68 -0.79
C GLN A 61 -10.39 3.87 -2.05
N ALA A 62 -10.76 4.51 -3.16
CA ALA A 62 -10.97 3.81 -4.43
C ALA A 62 -9.69 3.11 -4.94
N GLN A 63 -8.52 3.73 -4.77
CA GLN A 63 -7.24 3.10 -5.14
C GLN A 63 -6.86 1.95 -4.20
N HIS A 64 -7.14 2.08 -2.90
CA HIS A 64 -6.91 1.02 -1.92
C HIS A 64 -7.81 -0.18 -2.18
N ASP A 65 -9.11 0.04 -2.38
CA ASP A 65 -10.08 -1.02 -2.71
C ASP A 65 -9.70 -1.71 -4.03
N HIS A 66 -9.30 -0.96 -5.05
CA HIS A 66 -8.85 -1.57 -6.32
C HIS A 66 -7.59 -2.42 -6.15
N LEU A 67 -6.67 -2.02 -5.28
CA LEU A 67 -5.49 -2.83 -4.94
C LEU A 67 -5.86 -4.07 -4.14
N MET A 68 -6.82 -3.98 -3.21
CA MET A 68 -7.35 -5.11 -2.46
C MET A 68 -7.98 -6.14 -3.40
N ASP A 69 -8.88 -5.70 -4.29
CA ASP A 69 -9.55 -6.58 -5.27
C ASP A 69 -8.56 -7.22 -6.24
N SER A 70 -7.48 -6.52 -6.61
CA SER A 70 -6.48 -7.04 -7.55
C SER A 70 -5.50 -8.03 -6.91
N LEU A 71 -5.45 -8.09 -5.58
CA LEU A 71 -4.45 -8.84 -4.82
C LEU A 71 -5.07 -9.76 -3.75
N ASP A 72 -6.39 -9.95 -3.76
CA ASP A 72 -7.15 -10.73 -2.78
C ASP A 72 -6.76 -12.21 -2.76
N GLU A 73 -6.38 -12.77 -3.91
CA GLU A 73 -5.85 -14.13 -4.04
C GLU A 73 -4.46 -14.31 -3.41
N TYR A 74 -3.78 -13.23 -2.99
CA TYR A 74 -2.42 -13.26 -2.43
C TYR A 74 -2.40 -12.75 -0.97
N PRO A 75 -2.56 -13.64 0.03
CA PRO A 75 -2.76 -13.24 1.43
C PRO A 75 -1.66 -12.35 2.04
N ASN A 76 -0.42 -12.51 1.58
CA ASN A 76 0.70 -11.68 2.02
C ASN A 76 0.55 -10.22 1.55
N CYS A 77 0.04 -10.01 0.33
CA CYS A 77 -0.22 -8.69 -0.22
C CYS A 77 -1.42 -8.05 0.48
N GLU A 78 -2.52 -8.80 0.62
CA GLU A 78 -3.72 -8.38 1.33
C GLU A 78 -3.39 -7.94 2.77
N SER A 79 -2.63 -8.74 3.51
CA SER A 79 -2.23 -8.43 4.89
C SER A 79 -1.42 -7.13 4.99
N LEU A 80 -0.56 -6.83 4.01
CA LEU A 80 0.21 -5.59 3.97
C LEU A 80 -0.68 -4.39 3.66
N LEU A 81 -1.65 -4.54 2.75
CA LEU A 81 -2.63 -3.50 2.43
C LEU A 81 -3.56 -3.20 3.60
N LEU A 82 -3.99 -4.21 4.35
CA LEU A 82 -4.76 -4.04 5.58
C LEU A 82 -3.93 -3.36 6.68
N ALA A 83 -2.65 -3.72 6.80
CA ALA A 83 -1.75 -3.12 7.79
C ALA A 83 -1.54 -1.60 7.58
N LEU A 84 -1.67 -1.10 6.34
CA LEU A 84 -1.56 0.33 6.05
C LEU A 84 -2.61 1.16 6.80
N ARG A 85 -3.82 0.64 7.00
CA ARG A 85 -4.91 1.35 7.71
C ARG A 85 -4.56 1.73 9.15
N ASN A 86 -3.59 1.04 9.77
CA ASN A 86 -3.13 1.38 11.11
C ASN A 86 -2.31 2.68 11.16
N PHE A 87 -1.73 3.09 10.04
CA PHE A 87 -0.84 4.25 9.93
C PHE A 87 -1.38 5.31 8.96
N ALA A 88 -2.48 5.01 8.28
CA ALA A 88 -3.17 5.91 7.36
C ALA A 88 -4.67 5.86 7.67
N PRO A 89 -5.15 6.61 8.68
CA PRO A 89 -6.51 6.50 9.19
C PRO A 89 -7.61 6.93 8.19
N ASN A 90 -7.22 7.52 7.05
CA ASN A 90 -8.12 7.91 5.97
C ASN A 90 -8.41 6.76 4.97
N LEU A 91 -7.76 5.60 5.12
CA LEU A 91 -7.94 4.39 4.30
C LEU A 91 -8.98 3.40 4.84
#